data_AF-A0A2V4TSP7-F1
#
_entry.id   AF-A0A2V4TSP7-F1
#
_cell.length_a   1.000
_cell.length_b   1.000
_cell.length_c   1.000
_cell.angle_alpha   90.00
_cell.angle_beta   90.00
_cell.angle_gamma   90.00
#
_symmetry.space_group_name_H-M   'P 1'
#
loop_
_entity.id
_entity.type
_entity.pdbx_description
1 polymer ?
#
loop_
_entity_poly.entity_id
_entity_poly.type
_entity_poly.pdbx_seq_one_letter_code
_entity_poly.pdbx_strand_id
1 'polypeptide(L)'
;MLETSKQFNPYAHGDLFTYVVDKYWLEVCPACGVHGIVGGEEAYEELADDQSGAEPGFEIVETGYYSLEFHCPTCGLALEGSDEVALAGLDVDTHYDLEEREIEYEPDYGND
;
A
#
# COMPACT_ATOMS: atom_id res chain seq x y z
N MET A 1 1.60 -3.28 31.87
CA MET A 1 2.38 -3.83 30.74
C MET A 1 1.78 -3.33 29.43
N LEU A 2 1.82 -2.02 29.18
CA LEU A 2 1.23 -1.39 27.99
C LEU A 2 2.13 -0.22 27.57
N GLU A 3 3.44 -0.43 27.44
CA GLU A 3 4.39 0.64 27.08
C GLU A 3 5.48 0.19 26.12
N THR A 4 5.12 -0.68 25.17
CA THR A 4 5.98 -0.98 23.99
C THR A 4 5.20 -0.86 22.68
N SER A 5 4.24 0.08 22.61
CA SER A 5 3.64 0.53 21.34
C SER A 5 4.44 1.68 20.70
N LYS A 6 5.73 1.81 21.05
CA LYS A 6 6.60 2.82 20.45
C LYS A 6 7.15 2.28 19.14
N GLN A 7 6.44 2.67 18.09
CA GLN A 7 6.98 2.91 16.75
C GLN A 7 7.51 1.64 16.06
N PHE A 8 6.58 0.74 15.72
CA PHE A 8 6.86 -0.25 14.70
C PHE A 8 7.04 0.47 13.35
N ASN A 9 8.28 0.52 12.86
CA ASN A 9 8.61 1.10 11.57
C ASN A 9 8.76 -0.03 10.55
N PRO A 10 7.76 -0.29 9.69
CA PRO A 10 7.83 -1.39 8.72
C PRO A 10 8.99 -1.22 7.74
N TYR A 11 9.38 0.02 7.41
CA TYR A 11 10.54 0.31 6.56
C TYR A 11 11.89 -0.12 7.17
N ALA A 12 11.96 -0.34 8.49
CA ALA A 12 13.15 -0.87 9.14
C ALA A 12 13.34 -2.39 8.93
N HIS A 13 12.37 -3.04 8.30
CA HIS A 13 12.33 -4.48 8.07
C HIS A 13 12.30 -4.85 6.58
N GLY A 14 12.69 -3.91 5.70
CA GLY A 14 12.76 -4.17 4.26
C GLY A 14 13.72 -5.29 3.88
N ASP A 15 14.68 -5.64 4.75
CA ASP A 15 15.57 -6.79 4.58
C ASP A 15 14.89 -8.16 4.71
N LEU A 16 13.65 -8.20 5.21
CA LEU A 16 12.85 -9.43 5.25
C LEU A 16 12.24 -9.77 3.89
N PHE A 17 12.10 -8.79 2.99
CA PHE A 17 11.37 -8.92 1.74
C PHE A 17 12.28 -9.39 0.61
N THR A 18 11.80 -10.37 -0.16
CA THR A 18 12.51 -10.87 -1.34
C THR A 18 12.23 -9.99 -2.57
N TYR A 19 10.98 -9.54 -2.75
CA TYR A 19 10.58 -8.61 -3.80
C TYR A 19 10.93 -7.17 -3.42
N VAL A 20 11.17 -6.36 -4.46
CA VAL A 20 11.19 -4.90 -4.30
C VAL A 20 9.75 -4.46 -4.12
N VAL A 21 9.48 -3.79 -3.01
CA VAL A 21 8.15 -3.29 -2.66
C VAL A 21 8.19 -1.77 -2.58
N ASP A 22 7.13 -1.13 -3.06
CA ASP A 22 6.99 0.33 -3.05
C ASP A 22 6.52 0.83 -1.68
N LYS A 23 5.71 0.01 -0.98
CA LYS A 23 5.08 0.42 0.27
C LYS A 23 4.83 -0.76 1.21
N TYR A 24 4.62 -0.42 2.49
CA TYR A 24 4.39 -1.38 3.56
C TYR A 24 3.18 -1.04 4.42
N TRP A 25 2.47 -2.07 4.87
CA TRP A 25 1.33 -1.98 5.78
C TRP A 25 1.45 -2.94 6.95
N LEU A 26 0.68 -2.67 8.00
CA LEU A 26 0.56 -3.54 9.15
C LEU A 26 -0.75 -4.31 9.08
N GLU A 27 -0.65 -5.63 9.03
CA GLU A 27 -1.81 -6.52 8.98
C GLU A 27 -1.79 -7.54 10.11
N VAL A 28 -2.97 -8.07 10.45
CA VAL A 28 -3.10 -9.10 11.48
C VAL A 28 -2.61 -10.45 10.94
N CYS A 29 -1.60 -11.02 11.59
CA CYS A 29 -1.04 -12.31 11.21
C CYS A 29 -2.10 -13.43 11.35
N PRO A 30 -2.41 -14.18 10.28
CA PRO A 30 -3.40 -15.24 10.32
C PRO A 30 -2.96 -16.44 11.19
N ALA A 31 -1.65 -16.61 11.43
CA ALA A 31 -1.14 -17.72 12.23
C ALA A 31 -1.15 -17.45 13.74
N CYS A 32 -0.85 -16.22 14.19
CA CYS A 32 -0.66 -15.92 15.61
C CYS A 32 -1.48 -14.73 16.15
N GLY A 33 -2.20 -14.00 15.29
CA GLY A 33 -3.15 -12.95 15.68
C GLY A 33 -2.52 -11.64 16.15
N VAL A 34 -1.19 -11.50 16.11
CA VAL A 34 -0.48 -10.21 16.29
C VAL A 34 -0.14 -9.60 14.93
N HIS A 35 0.36 -8.37 14.90
CA HIS A 35 0.69 -7.69 13.64
C HIS A 35 1.92 -8.29 12.96
N GLY A 36 1.83 -8.42 11.63
CA GLY A 36 2.97 -8.59 10.72
C GLY A 36 2.99 -7.48 9.68
N ILE A 37 3.93 -7.58 8.74
CA ILE A 37 4.20 -6.58 7.72
C ILE A 37 3.75 -7.14 6.39
N VAL A 38 2.90 -6.41 5.66
CA VAL A 38 2.65 -6.63 4.24
C VAL A 38 3.52 -5.65 3.46
N GLY A 39 4.14 -6.13 2.38
CA GLY A 39 4.81 -5.30 1.39
C GLY A 39 4.12 -5.47 0.05
N GLY A 40 3.97 -4.39 -0.70
CA GLY A 40 3.28 -4.39 -1.98
C GLY A 40 3.90 -3.46 -3.00
N GLU A 41 3.59 -3.74 -4.26
CA GLU A 41 4.01 -2.95 -5.42
C GLU A 41 2.84 -2.10 -5.94
N GLU A 42 3.17 -0.96 -6.55
CA GLU A 42 2.17 -0.13 -7.23
C GLU A 42 1.54 -0.90 -8.39
N ALA A 43 0.21 -0.94 -8.40
CA ALA A 43 -0.58 -1.71 -9.34
C ALA A 43 -1.29 -0.82 -10.37
N TYR A 44 -1.84 0.30 -9.91
CA TYR A 44 -2.58 1.22 -10.74
C TYR A 44 -2.53 2.63 -10.16
N GLU A 45 -2.72 3.60 -11.04
CA GLU A 45 -2.98 5.00 -10.72
C GLU A 45 -4.16 5.46 -11.58
N GLU A 46 -5.23 5.93 -10.95
CA GLU A 46 -6.41 6.43 -11.65
C GLU A 46 -7.08 7.59 -10.89
N LEU A 47 -8.01 8.29 -11.55
CA LEU A 47 -8.81 9.30 -10.85
C LEU A 47 -9.72 8.60 -9.83
N ALA A 48 -9.70 9.09 -8.59
CA ALA A 48 -10.59 8.58 -7.56
C ALA A 48 -12.07 8.75 -7.97
N ASP A 49 -12.91 7.76 -7.62
CA ASP A 49 -14.35 7.79 -7.91
C ASP A 49 -15.05 9.03 -7.30
N ASP A 50 -14.59 9.50 -6.14
CA ASP A 50 -15.10 10.70 -5.48
C ASP A 50 -14.13 11.88 -5.63
N GLN A 51 -14.52 12.83 -6.48
CA GLN A 51 -13.80 14.09 -6.69
C GLN A 51 -14.38 15.26 -5.88
N SER A 52 -15.37 15.03 -5.01
CA SER A 52 -16.10 16.12 -4.34
C SER A 52 -15.24 16.95 -3.37
N GLY A 53 -14.10 16.40 -2.95
CA GLY A 53 -13.12 17.07 -2.09
C GLY A 53 -12.08 17.93 -2.82
N ALA A 54 -11.99 17.85 -4.15
CA ALA A 54 -10.94 18.51 -4.91
C ALA A 54 -11.18 20.03 -5.06
N GLU A 55 -10.14 20.84 -4.91
CA GLU A 55 -10.20 22.27 -5.23
C GLU A 55 -10.29 22.51 -6.76
N PRO A 56 -10.87 23.63 -7.21
CA PRO A 56 -10.89 23.95 -8.64
C PRO A 56 -9.48 24.04 -9.23
N GLY A 57 -9.19 23.22 -10.25
CA GLY A 57 -7.85 23.11 -10.84
C GLY A 57 -7.01 21.97 -10.27
N PHE A 58 -7.55 21.21 -9.31
CA PHE A 58 -6.94 20.02 -8.74
C PHE A 58 -7.80 18.78 -9.04
N GLU A 59 -7.17 17.60 -8.94
CA GLU A 59 -7.78 16.28 -9.07
C GLU A 59 -7.32 15.37 -7.93
N ILE A 60 -8.21 14.46 -7.49
CA ILE A 60 -7.87 13.41 -6.53
C ILE A 60 -7.51 12.14 -7.31
N VAL A 61 -6.34 11.61 -7.04
CA VAL A 61 -5.79 10.40 -7.67
C VAL A 61 -5.76 9.29 -6.63
N GLU A 62 -6.25 8.13 -7.02
CA GLU A 62 -6.11 6.89 -6.27
C GLU A 62 -4.96 6.06 -6.86
N THR A 63 -3.98 5.75 -6.00
CA THR A 63 -2.89 4.82 -6.32
C THR A 63 -3.11 3.55 -5.53
N GLY A 64 -3.37 2.44 -6.21
CA GLY A 64 -3.56 1.14 -5.57
C GLY A 64 -2.32 0.26 -5.65
N TYR A 65 -2.20 -0.68 -4.69
CA TYR A 65 -1.05 -1.54 -4.54
C TYR A 65 -1.46 -3.01 -4.43
N TYR A 66 -0.70 -3.91 -5.05
CA TYR A 66 -0.85 -5.35 -4.87
C TYR A 66 0.08 -5.87 -3.79
N SER A 67 -0.49 -6.57 -2.81
CA SER A 67 0.27 -7.23 -1.76
C SER A 67 1.11 -8.40 -2.33
N LEU A 68 2.43 -8.34 -2.15
CA LEU A 68 3.38 -9.31 -2.69
C LEU A 68 3.94 -10.26 -1.65
N GLU A 69 4.19 -9.78 -0.44
CA GLU A 69 4.70 -10.64 0.64
C GLU A 69 4.12 -10.23 1.98
N PHE A 70 4.13 -11.18 2.90
CA PHE A 70 3.84 -10.93 4.29
C PHE A 70 4.88 -11.60 5.20
N HIS A 71 5.37 -10.83 6.18
CA HIS A 71 6.30 -11.33 7.20
C HIS A 71 5.81 -11.02 8.60
N CYS A 72 5.66 -12.05 9.44
CA CYS A 72 5.37 -11.88 10.86
C CYS A 72 6.64 -12.05 11.71
N PRO A 73 7.18 -10.97 12.30
CA PRO A 73 8.38 -11.06 13.14
C PRO A 73 8.13 -11.81 14.47
N THR A 74 6.86 -12.04 14.85
CA THR A 74 6.53 -12.69 16.12
C THR A 74 6.54 -14.22 16.02
N CYS A 75 5.90 -14.79 15.00
CA CYS A 75 5.81 -16.24 14.83
C CYS A 75 6.68 -16.78 13.67
N GLY A 76 7.29 -15.90 12.88
CA GLY A 76 8.12 -16.27 11.74
C GLY A 76 7.35 -16.76 10.52
N LEU A 77 6.05 -16.46 10.43
CA LEU A 77 5.29 -16.73 9.19
C LEU A 77 5.83 -15.82 8.10
N ALA A 78 6.23 -16.42 6.98
CA ALA A 78 6.59 -15.73 5.74
C ALA A 78 5.69 -16.28 4.63
N LEU A 79 5.06 -15.38 3.87
CA LEU A 79 4.25 -15.69 2.69
C LEU A 79 4.87 -14.93 1.53
N GLU A 80 5.20 -15.65 0.46
CA GLU A 80 5.93 -15.12 -0.69
C GLU A 80 5.08 -15.20 -1.95
N GLY A 81 4.84 -14.05 -2.58
CA GLY A 81 3.99 -13.92 -3.75
C GLY A 81 2.52 -13.65 -3.39
N SER A 82 1.84 -12.95 -4.29
CA SER A 82 0.45 -12.52 -4.12
C SER A 82 -0.52 -13.69 -3.93
N ASP A 83 -0.28 -14.84 -4.58
CA ASP A 83 -1.10 -16.05 -4.42
C ASP A 83 -1.09 -16.56 -2.97
N GLU A 84 0.08 -16.62 -2.32
CA GLU A 84 0.19 -17.09 -0.93
C GLU A 84 -0.45 -16.12 0.04
N VAL A 85 -0.25 -14.82 -0.18
CA VAL A 85 -0.86 -13.75 0.63
C VAL A 85 -2.39 -13.83 0.52
N ALA A 86 -2.94 -13.94 -0.69
CA ALA A 86 -4.38 -14.08 -0.93
C ALA A 86 -4.96 -15.35 -0.30
N LEU A 87 -4.27 -16.49 -0.44
CA LEU A 87 -4.70 -17.76 0.15
C LEU A 87 -4.69 -17.75 1.69
N ALA A 88 -3.84 -16.92 2.30
CA ALA A 88 -3.81 -16.71 3.73
C ALA A 88 -4.96 -15.82 4.25
N GLY A 89 -5.80 -15.31 3.35
CA GLY A 89 -6.91 -14.42 3.67
C GLY A 89 -6.43 -13.04 4.12
N LEU A 90 -5.21 -12.65 3.73
CA LEU A 90 -4.75 -11.28 3.85
C LEU A 90 -5.29 -10.48 2.67
N ASP A 91 -5.67 -9.24 2.95
CA ASP A 91 -6.17 -8.31 1.95
C ASP A 91 -5.07 -8.00 0.92
N VAL A 92 -5.33 -8.32 -0.35
CA VAL A 92 -4.38 -8.11 -1.46
C VAL A 92 -4.70 -6.88 -2.29
N ASP A 93 -5.91 -6.32 -2.16
CA ASP A 93 -6.46 -5.27 -3.02
C ASP A 93 -7.05 -4.06 -2.26
N THR A 94 -6.90 -3.96 -0.93
CA THR A 94 -7.44 -2.82 -0.15
C THR A 94 -6.41 -1.77 0.23
N HIS A 95 -5.18 -1.93 -0.25
CA HIS A 95 -4.11 -0.98 -0.03
C HIS A 95 -4.09 0.06 -1.15
N TYR A 96 -4.48 1.29 -0.82
CA TYR A 96 -4.43 2.43 -1.72
C TYR A 96 -4.12 3.72 -0.97
N ASP A 97 -3.69 4.73 -1.71
CA ASP A 97 -3.54 6.10 -1.25
C ASP A 97 -4.33 7.06 -2.12
N LEU A 98 -4.76 8.16 -1.51
CA LEU A 98 -5.44 9.25 -2.19
C LEU A 98 -4.54 10.50 -2.13
N GLU A 99 -4.20 11.05 -3.29
CA GLU A 99 -3.43 12.28 -3.43
C GLU A 99 -4.24 13.34 -4.19
N GLU A 100 -4.26 14.57 -3.68
CA GLU A 100 -4.76 15.71 -4.44
C GLU A 100 -3.60 16.40 -5.16
N ARG A 101 -3.67 16.54 -6.49
CA ARG A 101 -2.63 17.16 -7.32
C ARG A 101 -3.21 18.18 -8.30
N GLU A 102 -2.39 19.14 -8.73
CA GLU A 102 -2.79 20.14 -9.73
C GLU A 102 -2.96 19.47 -11.10
N ILE A 103 -4.02 19.82 -11.82
CA ILE A 103 -4.31 19.25 -13.14
C ILE A 103 -3.22 19.71 -14.12
N GLU A 104 -2.49 18.75 -14.70
CA GLU A 104 -1.55 19.03 -15.78
C GLU A 104 -2.31 19.28 -17.09
N TYR A 105 -2.44 20.55 -17.46
CA TYR A 105 -2.97 20.92 -18.77
C TYR A 105 -1.91 20.75 -19.85
N GLU A 106 -2.16 19.89 -20.85
CA GLU A 106 -1.32 19.85 -22.04
C GLU A 106 -1.28 21.24 -22.71
N PRO A 107 -0.14 21.68 -23.26
CA PRO A 107 -0.05 22.95 -23.94
C PRO A 107 -1.02 22.96 -25.12
N ASP A 108 -1.90 23.97 -25.16
CA ASP A 108 -2.83 24.16 -26.27
C ASP A 108 -2.00 24.44 -27.53
N TYR A 109 -1.86 23.44 -28.39
CA TYR A 109 -1.25 23.59 -29.71
C TYR A 109 -2.23 24.39 -30.57
N GLY A 110 -2.27 25.70 -30.31
CA GLY A 110 -3.05 26.66 -31.06
C GLY A 110 -2.67 26.57 -32.53
N ASN A 111 -3.58 26.06 -33.34
CA ASN A 111 -3.52 26.26 -34.77
C ASN A 111 -3.93 27.71 -35.02
N ASP A 112 -2.93 28.58 -35.21
CA ASP A 112 -3.12 29.92 -35.80
C ASP A 112 -3.35 29.80 -37.32
#